data_AF-A0A1X4JI38-F1
#
_entry.id   AF-A0A1X4JI38-F1
#
_cell.length_a   1.000
_cell.length_b   1.000
_cell.length_c   1.000
_cell.angle_alpha   90.00
_cell.angle_beta   90.00
_cell.angle_gamma   90.00
#
_symmetry.space_group_name_H-M   'P 1'
#
loop_
_entity.id
_entity.type
_entity.pdbx_description
1 polymer ?
#
loop_
_entity_poly.entity_id
_entity_poly.type
_entity_poly.pdbx_seq_one_letter_code
_entity_poly.pdbx_strand_id
1 'polypeptide(L)'
;MQMTGNDFIAALKDETYEIKSFTAADQATINLDDLFGYVEQATSQEKLFSAELLISGDEPISLRVETGLVNLPIRYTNAISKIVINDPETEVTLYMIAEHPLVTKSGLRIETAATVAAFADDPESVEGKIATFFDKELQSINEAVAAAESDESEAE
;
A
#
# COMPACT_ATOMS: atom_id res chain seq x y z
N MET A 1 14.77 4.35 10.51
CA MET A 1 15.25 4.70 9.17
C MET A 1 14.97 6.17 8.83
N GLN A 2 16.00 6.92 8.45
CA GLN A 2 15.89 8.25 7.84
C GLN A 2 16.71 8.23 6.53
N MET A 3 16.28 8.98 5.53
CA MET A 3 16.98 9.06 4.24
C MET A 3 16.87 10.46 3.64
N THR A 4 17.89 10.86 2.87
CA THR A 4 17.78 12.05 2.02
C THR A 4 16.88 11.79 0.83
N GLY A 5 16.32 12.85 0.26
CA GLY A 5 15.54 12.73 -0.97
C GLY A 5 16.34 12.16 -2.15
N ASN A 6 17.62 12.50 -2.24
CA ASN A 6 18.52 11.99 -3.28
C ASN A 6 18.76 10.48 -3.13
N ASP A 7 19.05 10.01 -1.92
CA ASP A 7 19.31 8.59 -1.67
C ASP A 7 18.06 7.76 -1.94
N PHE A 8 16.89 8.25 -1.54
CA PHE A 8 15.62 7.61 -1.86
C PHE A 8 15.40 7.54 -3.38
N ILE A 9 15.55 8.66 -4.10
CA ILE A 9 15.38 8.69 -5.56
C ILE A 9 16.39 7.77 -6.26
N ALA A 10 17.64 7.74 -5.81
CA ALA A 10 18.67 6.85 -6.33
C ALA A 10 18.26 5.39 -6.10
N ALA A 11 17.85 5.04 -4.89
CA ALA A 11 17.41 3.70 -4.54
C ALA A 11 16.23 3.23 -5.41
N LEU A 12 15.28 4.12 -5.72
CA LEU A 12 14.15 3.82 -6.62
C LEU A 12 14.59 3.64 -8.07
N LYS A 13 15.51 4.48 -8.57
CA LYS A 13 16.01 4.40 -9.96
C LYS A 13 16.89 3.20 -10.21
N ASP A 14 17.67 2.81 -9.20
CA ASP A 14 18.57 1.66 -9.24
C ASP A 14 17.85 0.37 -8.81
N GLU A 15 16.54 0.44 -8.54
CA GLU A 15 15.68 -0.69 -8.16
C GLU A 15 16.21 -1.49 -6.95
N THR A 16 16.80 -0.78 -5.99
CA THR A 16 17.39 -1.38 -4.77
C THR A 16 16.35 -1.59 -3.64
N TYR A 17 15.08 -1.66 -4.00
CA TYR A 17 13.96 -1.93 -3.10
C TYR A 17 13.39 -3.33 -3.37
N GLU A 18 12.79 -3.94 -2.36
CA GLU A 18 12.23 -5.29 -2.48
C GLU A 18 10.74 -5.25 -2.83
N ILE A 19 10.34 -6.06 -3.82
CA ILE A 19 8.93 -6.28 -4.14
C ILE A 19 8.55 -7.67 -3.66
N LYS A 20 7.50 -7.75 -2.84
CA LYS A 20 6.92 -9.01 -2.38
C LYS A 20 5.44 -9.02 -2.70
N SER A 21 4.97 -10.07 -3.37
CA SER A 21 3.55 -10.24 -3.67
C SER A 21 3.04 -11.55 -3.05
N PHE A 22 1.86 -11.45 -2.47
CA PHE A 22 1.05 -12.51 -1.88
C PHE A 22 -0.28 -12.55 -2.63
N THR A 23 -0.92 -13.71 -2.67
CA THR A 23 -2.18 -13.88 -3.42
C THR A 23 -3.26 -14.46 -2.52
N ALA A 24 -4.44 -13.84 -2.52
CA ALA A 24 -5.66 -14.42 -1.99
C ALA A 24 -6.57 -14.85 -3.16
N ALA A 25 -7.28 -15.96 -2.99
CA ALA A 25 -8.20 -16.45 -4.02
C ALA A 25 -9.44 -15.57 -4.15
N ASP A 26 -9.88 -15.00 -3.03
CA ASP A 26 -11.04 -14.13 -2.91
C ASP A 26 -10.90 -13.23 -1.67
N GLN A 27 -11.89 -12.36 -1.46
CA GLN A 27 -11.88 -11.43 -0.32
C GLN A 27 -12.13 -12.11 1.03
N ALA A 28 -12.73 -13.31 1.06
CA ALA A 28 -13.01 -14.06 2.29
C ALA A 28 -11.80 -14.86 2.80
N THR A 29 -10.82 -15.09 1.92
CA THR A 29 -9.58 -15.83 2.19
C THR A 29 -8.39 -14.92 2.43
N ILE A 30 -8.62 -13.61 2.57
CA ILE A 30 -7.57 -12.65 2.91
C ILE A 30 -6.95 -13.04 4.25
N ASN A 31 -5.65 -13.30 4.21
CA ASN A 31 -4.81 -13.43 5.39
C ASN A 31 -3.68 -12.41 5.29
N LEU A 32 -3.60 -11.52 6.29
CA LEU A 32 -2.57 -10.48 6.36
C LEU A 32 -1.33 -10.93 7.13
N ASP A 33 -1.34 -12.09 7.79
CA ASP A 33 -0.21 -12.56 8.63
C ASP A 33 1.10 -12.64 7.84
N ASP A 34 1.08 -13.22 6.65
CA ASP A 34 2.28 -13.34 5.79
C ASP A 34 2.76 -11.97 5.27
N LEU A 35 1.81 -11.06 5.01
CA LEU A 35 2.10 -9.70 4.59
C LEU A 35 2.77 -8.92 5.72
N PHE A 36 2.18 -8.95 6.92
CA PHE A 36 2.71 -8.27 8.10
C PHE A 36 4.04 -8.86 8.55
N GLY A 37 4.18 -10.19 8.58
CA GLY A 37 5.46 -10.82 8.86
C GLY A 37 6.58 -10.40 7.90
N TYR A 38 6.27 -10.16 6.63
CA TYR A 38 7.22 -9.57 5.68
C TYR A 38 7.49 -8.09 5.95
N VAL A 39 6.45 -7.29 6.20
CA VAL A 39 6.57 -5.85 6.51
C VAL A 39 7.46 -5.64 7.74
N GLU A 40 7.24 -6.40 8.82
CA GLU A 40 8.07 -6.40 10.02
C GLU A 40 9.53 -6.76 9.69
N GLN A 41 9.72 -7.87 8.97
CA GLN A 41 11.05 -8.33 8.59
C GLN A 41 11.81 -7.29 7.77
N ALA A 42 11.19 -6.76 6.70
CA ALA A 42 11.82 -5.80 5.80
C ALA A 42 12.11 -4.47 6.50
N THR A 43 11.19 -4.03 7.36
CA THR A 43 11.36 -2.84 8.19
C THR A 43 12.52 -3.00 9.18
N SER A 44 12.63 -4.15 9.85
CA SER A 44 13.74 -4.44 10.79
C SER A 44 15.12 -4.48 10.12
N GLN A 45 15.16 -4.80 8.83
CA GLN A 45 16.36 -4.81 8.00
C GLN A 45 16.66 -3.47 7.34
N GLU A 46 15.87 -2.44 7.67
CA GLU A 46 15.98 -1.11 7.09
C GLU A 46 15.96 -1.12 5.54
N LYS A 47 15.10 -1.95 4.94
CA LYS A 47 14.92 -2.01 3.50
C LYS A 47 13.77 -1.14 3.02
N LEU A 48 13.93 -0.56 1.84
CA LEU A 48 12.79 -0.05 1.07
C LEU A 48 12.06 -1.23 0.43
N PHE A 49 10.74 -1.21 0.47
CA PHE A 49 9.93 -2.29 -0.09
C PHE A 49 8.56 -1.84 -0.59
N SER A 50 7.97 -2.69 -1.44
CA SER A 50 6.55 -2.73 -1.77
C SER A 50 6.03 -4.15 -1.52
N ALA A 51 5.13 -4.29 -0.56
CA ALA A 51 4.48 -5.54 -0.21
C ALA A 51 3.03 -5.52 -0.68
N GLU A 52 2.64 -6.47 -1.52
CA GLU A 52 1.32 -6.53 -2.15
C GLU A 52 0.57 -7.79 -1.76
N LEU A 53 -0.70 -7.64 -1.40
CA LEU A 53 -1.69 -8.70 -1.41
C LEU A 53 -2.61 -8.48 -2.62
N LEU A 54 -2.52 -9.39 -3.58
CA LEU A 54 -3.37 -9.43 -4.76
C LEU A 54 -4.53 -10.40 -4.52
N ILE A 55 -5.75 -9.88 -4.54
CA ILE A 55 -6.96 -10.69 -4.45
C ILE A 55 -7.43 -10.97 -5.88
N SER A 56 -7.50 -12.25 -6.21
CA SER A 56 -7.91 -12.71 -7.54
C SER A 56 -9.43 -12.52 -7.73
N GLY A 57 -9.83 -12.30 -8.99
CA GLY A 57 -11.21 -12.08 -9.38
C GLY A 57 -11.28 -11.64 -10.85
N ASP A 58 -12.49 -11.45 -11.37
CA ASP A 58 -12.68 -10.87 -12.71
C ASP A 58 -12.08 -9.46 -12.80
N GLU A 59 -12.24 -8.67 -11.73
CA GLU A 59 -11.52 -7.42 -11.51
C GLU A 59 -10.66 -7.56 -10.25
N PRO A 60 -9.32 -7.69 -10.37
CA PRO A 60 -8.46 -7.98 -9.23
C PRO A 60 -8.30 -6.76 -8.33
N ILE A 61 -8.27 -6.99 -7.02
CA ILE A 61 -8.05 -5.96 -6.00
C ILE A 61 -6.60 -6.05 -5.52
N SER A 62 -5.88 -4.93 -5.56
CA SER A 62 -4.51 -4.84 -5.07
C SER A 62 -4.46 -4.03 -3.78
N LEU A 63 -4.03 -4.65 -2.69
CA LEU A 63 -3.75 -4.00 -1.41
C LEU A 63 -2.25 -3.98 -1.17
N ARG A 64 -1.64 -2.82 -0.88
CA ARG A 64 -0.19 -2.69 -0.72
C ARG A 64 0.21 -1.94 0.54
N VAL A 65 1.35 -2.32 1.09
CA VAL A 65 2.11 -1.55 2.08
C VAL A 65 3.47 -1.21 1.46
N GLU A 66 3.80 0.07 1.39
CA GLU A 66 5.04 0.55 0.76
C GLU A 66 5.78 1.53 1.66
N THR A 67 7.11 1.46 1.63
CA THR A 67 7.96 2.51 2.21
C THR A 67 8.05 3.70 1.26
N GLY A 68 7.93 4.92 1.77
CA GLY A 68 8.12 6.13 0.96
C GLY A 68 8.44 7.37 1.78
N LEU A 69 8.92 8.40 1.08
CA LEU A 69 9.05 9.76 1.63
C LEU A 69 7.85 10.66 1.33
N VAL A 70 7.02 10.26 0.36
CA VAL A 70 5.85 11.00 -0.10
C VAL A 70 4.71 10.03 -0.39
N ASN A 71 3.49 10.55 -0.37
CA ASN A 71 2.28 9.79 -0.64
C ASN A 71 2.09 9.49 -2.15
N LEU A 72 2.99 8.68 -2.71
CA LEU A 72 2.93 8.16 -4.07
C LEU A 72 3.51 6.74 -4.11
N PRO A 73 2.93 5.82 -4.90
CA PRO A 73 3.48 4.49 -5.08
C PRO A 73 4.91 4.53 -5.64
N ILE A 74 5.78 3.65 -5.18
CA ILE A 74 7.20 3.60 -5.55
C ILE A 74 7.39 3.51 -7.08
N ARG A 75 6.48 2.81 -7.77
CA ARG A 75 6.44 2.70 -9.25
C ARG A 75 6.35 4.05 -9.98
N TYR A 76 5.92 5.12 -9.32
CA TYR A 76 5.85 6.47 -9.89
C TYR A 76 7.14 7.27 -9.65
N THR A 77 8.30 6.62 -9.78
CA THR A 77 9.63 7.19 -9.52
C THR A 77 9.86 8.54 -10.20
N ASN A 78 9.43 8.69 -11.46
CA ASN A 78 9.57 9.96 -12.21
C ASN A 78 8.73 11.11 -11.64
N ALA A 79 7.58 10.81 -11.02
CA ALA A 79 6.76 11.81 -10.36
C ALA A 79 7.34 12.15 -8.98
N ILE A 80 7.72 11.11 -8.23
CA ILE A 80 8.39 11.23 -6.93
C ILE A 80 9.64 12.13 -7.04
N SER A 81 10.49 11.90 -8.05
CA SER A 81 11.73 12.66 -8.24
C SER A 81 11.55 14.16 -8.50
N LYS A 82 10.33 14.60 -8.82
CA LYS A 82 10.00 16.02 -9.05
C LYS A 82 9.49 16.71 -7.79
N ILE A 83 9.08 15.94 -6.78
CA ILE A 83 8.36 16.43 -5.59
C ILE A 83 9.22 16.26 -4.34
N VAL A 84 9.97 15.16 -4.23
CA VAL A 84 10.88 14.90 -3.12
C VAL A 84 11.99 15.95 -3.09
N ILE A 85 12.19 16.55 -1.93
CA ILE A 85 13.24 17.52 -1.65
C ILE A 85 14.43 16.77 -1.04
N ASN A 86 15.65 17.19 -1.38
CA ASN A 86 16.85 16.46 -1.01
C ASN A 86 17.29 16.62 0.45
N ASP A 87 17.11 17.80 1.03
CA ASP A 87 17.65 18.19 2.34
C ASP A 87 16.54 18.88 3.15
N PRO A 88 16.29 18.48 4.42
CA PRO A 88 17.04 17.51 5.25
C PRO A 88 16.66 16.05 5.04
N GLU A 89 17.43 15.15 5.70
CA GLU A 89 17.01 13.78 5.93
C GLU A 89 15.61 13.76 6.52
N THR A 90 14.76 12.90 5.97
CA THR A 90 13.36 12.78 6.36
C THR A 90 13.07 11.34 6.80
N GLU A 91 12.15 11.18 7.75
CA GLU A 91 11.71 9.87 8.19
C GLU A 91 11.00 9.12 7.06
N VAL A 92 11.42 7.87 6.84
CA VAL A 92 10.73 6.98 5.91
C VAL A 92 9.41 6.54 6.53
N THR A 93 8.36 6.55 5.72
CA THR A 93 6.98 6.32 6.13
C THR A 93 6.41 5.08 5.46
N LEU A 94 5.59 4.32 6.18
CA LEU A 94 4.76 3.26 5.63
C LEU A 94 3.45 3.85 5.11
N TYR A 95 3.18 3.63 3.83
CA TYR A 95 1.94 3.99 3.16
C TYR A 95 1.13 2.73 2.88
N MET A 96 -0.18 2.81 3.15
CA MET A 96 -1.16 1.79 2.82
C MET A 96 -1.93 2.22 1.58
N ILE A 97 -2.00 1.33 0.60
CA ILE A 97 -2.51 1.62 -0.75
C ILE A 97 -3.59 0.58 -1.08
N ALA A 98 -4.72 1.02 -1.59
CA ALA A 98 -5.72 0.17 -2.24
C ALA A 98 -5.88 0.61 -3.69
N GLU A 99 -5.87 -0.36 -4.60
CA GLU A 99 -6.00 -0.14 -6.04
C GLU A 99 -7.09 -1.06 -6.61
N HIS A 100 -8.14 -0.44 -7.14
CA HIS A 100 -9.30 -1.05 -7.77
C HIS A 100 -10.12 0.07 -8.45
N PRO A 101 -10.75 -0.12 -9.61
CA PRO A 101 -11.54 0.94 -10.26
C PRO A 101 -12.66 1.55 -9.40
N LEU A 102 -13.16 0.78 -8.44
CA LEU A 102 -14.26 1.19 -7.54
C LEU A 102 -13.81 1.87 -6.23
N VAL A 103 -12.53 1.91 -5.86
CA VAL A 103 -12.13 2.59 -4.60
C VAL A 103 -12.25 4.12 -4.69
N THR A 104 -11.84 4.69 -5.82
CA THR A 104 -11.91 6.13 -6.09
C THR A 104 -12.03 6.36 -7.59
N LYS A 105 -12.33 7.59 -8.02
CA LYS A 105 -12.35 7.96 -9.44
C LYS A 105 -11.01 7.67 -10.17
N SER A 106 -9.88 7.71 -9.47
CA SER A 106 -8.57 7.39 -10.05
C SER A 106 -8.21 5.90 -9.94
N GLY A 107 -9.07 5.09 -9.34
CA GLY A 107 -8.82 3.68 -9.04
C GLY A 107 -7.74 3.44 -7.99
N LEU A 108 -7.38 4.48 -7.22
CA LEU A 108 -6.25 4.46 -6.29
C LEU A 108 -6.58 5.25 -5.03
N ARG A 109 -6.37 4.63 -3.87
CA ARG A 109 -6.46 5.24 -2.55
C ARG A 109 -5.14 5.01 -1.82
N ILE A 110 -4.60 6.05 -1.20
CA ILE A 110 -3.36 5.94 -0.43
C ILE A 110 -3.47 6.75 0.85
N GLU A 111 -3.11 6.14 1.97
CA GLU A 111 -3.08 6.77 3.28
C GLU A 111 -1.77 6.45 4.00
N THR A 112 -1.39 7.30 4.96
CA THR A 112 -0.22 7.07 5.81
C THR A 112 -0.58 6.11 6.94
N ALA A 113 0.14 5.00 7.06
CA ALA A 113 0.04 4.10 8.20
C ALA A 113 0.79 4.69 9.40
N ALA A 114 2.11 4.75 9.34
CA ALA A 114 2.99 5.33 10.36
C ALA A 114 4.39 5.61 9.79
N THR A 115 5.26 6.29 10.54
CA THR A 115 6.70 6.27 10.20
C THR A 115 7.28 4.88 10.44
N VAL A 116 8.37 4.54 9.75
CA VAL A 116 9.10 3.29 9.98
C VAL A 116 9.57 3.16 11.44
N ALA A 117 9.94 4.29 12.06
CA ALA A 117 10.31 4.32 13.48
C ALA A 117 9.12 3.99 14.38
N ALA A 118 7.96 4.63 14.16
CA ALA A 118 6.75 4.35 14.93
C ALA A 118 6.24 2.92 14.75
N PHE A 119 6.38 2.35 13.55
CA PHE A 119 6.08 0.94 13.31
C PHE A 119 7.02 0.01 14.09
N ALA A 120 8.30 0.34 14.19
CA ALA A 120 9.25 -0.45 14.97
C ALA A 120 8.97 -0.41 16.49
N ASP A 121 8.41 0.71 16.99
CA ASP A 121 8.06 0.87 18.40
C ASP A 121 6.75 0.15 18.78
N ASP A 122 5.75 0.14 17.89
CA ASP A 122 4.43 -0.46 18.13
C ASP A 122 3.85 -1.08 16.85
N PRO A 123 4.37 -2.24 16.40
CA PRO A 123 3.95 -2.88 15.16
C PRO A 123 2.47 -3.29 15.21
N GLU A 124 2.01 -3.86 16.33
CA GLU A 124 0.63 -4.34 16.49
C GLU A 124 -0.40 -3.21 16.27
N SER A 125 -0.17 -2.01 16.82
CA SER A 125 -1.10 -0.90 16.60
C SER A 125 -1.11 -0.42 15.15
N VAL A 126 0.03 -0.43 14.47
CA VAL A 126 0.11 0.03 13.08
C VAL A 126 -0.46 -1.01 12.12
N GLU A 127 -0.21 -2.29 12.36
CA GLU A 127 -0.83 -3.41 11.62
C GLU A 127 -2.35 -3.39 11.76
N GLY A 128 -2.87 -3.19 12.97
CA GLY A 128 -4.31 -3.04 13.20
C GLY A 128 -4.92 -1.87 12.42
N LYS A 129 -4.17 -0.76 12.27
CA LYS A 129 -4.59 0.38 11.44
C LYS A 129 -4.59 0.02 9.95
N ILE A 130 -3.57 -0.69 9.47
CA ILE A 130 -3.49 -1.13 8.07
C ILE A 130 -4.62 -2.11 7.76
N ALA A 131 -4.87 -3.09 8.63
CA ALA A 131 -5.97 -4.04 8.49
C ALA A 131 -7.33 -3.32 8.42
N THR A 132 -7.58 -2.38 9.34
CA THR A 132 -8.81 -1.58 9.35
C THR A 132 -9.00 -0.79 8.04
N PHE A 133 -7.92 -0.24 7.48
CA PHE A 133 -7.96 0.46 6.20
C PHE A 133 -8.31 -0.50 5.06
N PHE A 134 -7.64 -1.65 4.97
CA PHE A 134 -7.93 -2.65 3.95
C PHE A 134 -9.37 -3.17 4.03
N ASP A 135 -9.86 -3.51 5.23
CA ASP A 135 -11.24 -3.96 5.43
C ASP A 135 -12.26 -2.92 4.94
N LYS A 136 -12.01 -1.64 5.23
CA LYS A 136 -12.87 -0.54 4.80
C LYS A 136 -12.90 -0.41 3.27
N GLU A 137 -11.74 -0.49 2.62
CA GLU A 137 -11.68 -0.36 1.15
C GLU A 137 -12.33 -1.57 0.46
N LEU A 138 -12.15 -2.78 0.99
CA LEU A 138 -12.84 -3.98 0.51
C LEU A 138 -14.35 -3.88 0.68
N GLN A 139 -14.81 -3.42 1.85
CA GLN A 139 -16.23 -3.16 2.07
C GLN A 139 -16.78 -2.15 1.05
N SER A 140 -16.05 -1.06 0.81
CA SER A 140 -16.45 -0.02 -0.15
C SER A 140 -16.53 -0.57 -1.58
N ILE A 141 -15.60 -1.43 -1.98
CA ILE A 141 -15.63 -2.11 -3.29
C ILE A 141 -16.87 -3.01 -3.38
N ASN A 142 -17.13 -3.84 -2.37
CA ASN A 142 -18.28 -4.75 -2.36
C ASN A 142 -19.62 -4.01 -2.42
N GLU A 143 -19.75 -2.92 -1.68
CA GLU A 143 -20.93 -2.05 -1.72
C GLU A 143 -21.13 -1.44 -3.11
N ALA A 144 -20.05 -1.01 -3.77
CA ALA A 144 -20.10 -0.47 -5.13
C ALA A 144 -20.48 -1.52 -6.18
N VAL A 145 -19.97 -2.75 -6.06
CA VAL A 145 -20.33 -3.87 -6.93
C VAL A 145 -21.82 -4.19 -6.79
N ALA A 146 -22.31 -4.35 -5.56
CA ALA A 146 -23.71 -4.68 -5.31
C ALA A 146 -24.68 -3.59 -5.80
N ALA A 147 -24.28 -2.31 -5.72
CA ALA A 147 -25.06 -1.19 -6.25
C ALA A 147 -25.14 -1.22 -7.78
N ALA A 148 -24.03 -1.52 -8.47
CA ALA A 148 -24.00 -1.62 -9.92
C ALA A 148 -24.91 -2.76 -10.43
N GLU A 149 -24.89 -3.93 -9.78
CA GLU A 149 -25.75 -5.06 -10.12
C GLU A 149 -27.25 -4.75 -9.91
N SER A 150 -27.58 -3.93 -8.90
CA SER A 150 -28.95 -3.52 -8.62
C SER A 150 -29.48 -2.55 -9.68
N ASP A 151 -28.67 -1.56 -10.08
CA ASP A 151 -29.04 -0.57 -11.11
C ASP A 151 -29.23 -1.21 -12.50
N GLU A 152 -28.45 -2.25 -12.83
CA GLU A 152 -28.63 -3.01 -14.09
C GLU A 152 -29.93 -3.82 -14.11
N SER A 153 -30.39 -4.31 -12.95
CA SER A 153 -31.62 -5.10 -12.85
C SER A 153 -32.92 -4.28 -12.90
N GLU A 154 -32.87 -2.98 -12.56
CA GLU A 154 -34.02 -2.06 -12.63
C GLU A 154 -34.16 -1.39 -14.01
N ALA A 155 -33.18 -1.54 -14.89
CA ALA A 155 -33.15 -0.98 -16.24
C ALA A 155 -33.64 -1.95 -17.35
N GLU A 156 -33.90 -3.22 -17.03
CA GLU A 156 -34.58 -4.22 -17.89
C GLU A 156 -36.08 -4.35 -17.60
#